data_AF-B1C3M6-F1
#
_entry.id   AF-B1C3M6-F1
#
_cell.length_a   1.000
_cell.length_b   1.000
_cell.length_c   1.000
_cell.angle_alpha   90.00
_cell.angle_beta   90.00
_cell.angle_gamma   90.00
#
_symmetry.space_group_name_H-M   'P 1'
#
loop_
_entity.id
_entity.type
_entity.pdbx_description
1 polymer ?
#
loop_
_entity_poly.entity_id
_entity_poly.type
_entity_poly.pdbx_seq_one_letter_code
_entity_poly.pdbx_strand_id
1 'polypeptide(L)'
;MKKILVVYTIFMASILFYFSYDSYNFINYAKIMNMQNNLGNEITSFQIDILDKNYHQDVLKTIATYANQNKIQYIVGDLIPSEDGSMLYYEYINIYDNDLFYDNVRMVSGKKIDFTDLNNQGYISSDTNDKQATGTISSYNNTYFMHEFQVFQFKNANIYLPEAYNTRLNFFVEGNTKAKNLASMLQEKYNDEIITINFRQAHGGSIEEIESTYRQSDIEYAIVCSFIVMLLIMLCIVIKDKKEILIRKMHGQNSLRIVLELYLKKALMIWLIYVITFLILWILVIRQWDNFYIELFNDIIKYISIGLLLIPLILLLSHLYIKMTTNVIELKNQQKSKAMIYINVILKIAISIIIMMPLVTSLNQAYFNLEKYIYTKQHYQEYTDYYTFAYFEGNKEELEEVFQQNIYFDMSDYNYASDINAYAYTGMPNIENTENLPIIYVNKKYLENYHFVDNDNHDIDINKINDQTILVPKKYQNKQIHETGTIINVKNTHKHYNLNLRQSAYYVDEPIIVIYAHSDWISANS
;
A
#
# COMPACT_ATOMS: atom_id res chain seq x y z
N MET A 1 11.97 -21.65 -28.03
CA MET A 1 11.13 -20.53 -28.52
C MET A 1 9.65 -20.87 -28.48
N LYS A 2 9.14 -21.92 -29.14
CA LYS A 2 7.72 -22.33 -28.97
C LYS A 2 7.35 -22.69 -27.51
N LYS A 3 8.15 -23.54 -26.83
CA LYS A 3 7.96 -23.85 -25.40
C LYS A 3 8.12 -22.61 -24.50
N ILE A 4 9.10 -21.77 -24.82
CA ILE A 4 9.36 -20.50 -24.11
C ILE A 4 8.15 -19.57 -24.22
N LEU A 5 7.52 -19.48 -25.39
CA LEU A 5 6.32 -18.67 -25.60
C LEU A 5 5.15 -19.16 -24.74
N VAL A 6 4.93 -20.48 -24.65
CA VAL A 6 3.89 -21.04 -23.78
C VAL A 6 4.17 -20.72 -22.30
N VAL A 7 5.40 -20.96 -21.82
CA VAL A 7 5.79 -20.66 -20.44
C VAL A 7 5.65 -19.18 -20.14
N TYR A 8 6.07 -18.32 -21.07
CA TYR A 8 5.94 -16.88 -20.96
C TYR A 8 4.46 -16.44 -20.91
N THR A 9 3.60 -17.02 -21.75
CA THR A 9 2.16 -16.72 -21.73
C THR A 9 1.52 -17.09 -20.40
N ILE A 10 1.86 -18.26 -19.84
CA ILE A 10 1.37 -18.68 -18.52
C ILE A 10 1.86 -17.71 -17.44
N PHE A 11 3.16 -17.44 -17.42
CA PHE A 11 3.78 -16.50 -16.48
C PHE A 11 3.13 -15.12 -16.54
N MET A 12 2.85 -14.62 -17.73
CA MET A 12 2.20 -13.32 -17.89
C MET A 12 0.75 -13.30 -17.43
N ALA A 13 -0.04 -14.32 -17.76
CA ALA A 13 -1.40 -14.43 -17.22
C ALA A 13 -1.38 -14.48 -15.68
N SER A 14 -0.44 -15.23 -15.10
CA SER A 14 -0.26 -15.32 -13.66
C SER A 14 0.10 -13.98 -13.03
N ILE A 15 1.03 -13.23 -13.62
CA ILE A 15 1.42 -11.89 -13.13
C ILE A 15 0.24 -10.92 -13.19
N LEU A 16 -0.45 -10.84 -14.34
CA LEU A 16 -1.56 -9.92 -14.51
C LEU A 16 -2.70 -10.25 -13.55
N PHE A 17 -3.03 -11.54 -13.39
CA PHE A 17 -4.00 -11.98 -12.40
C PHE A 17 -3.57 -11.59 -10.98
N TYR A 18 -2.31 -11.86 -10.62
CA TYR A 18 -1.79 -11.59 -9.28
C TYR A 18 -1.85 -10.10 -8.96
N PHE A 19 -1.34 -9.23 -9.83
CA PHE A 19 -1.36 -7.78 -9.58
C PHE A 19 -2.78 -7.24 -9.49
N SER A 20 -3.69 -7.60 -10.41
CA SER A 20 -5.08 -7.17 -10.30
C SER A 20 -5.73 -7.69 -9.03
N TYR A 21 -5.54 -8.96 -8.70
CA TYR A 21 -6.07 -9.56 -7.48
C TYR A 21 -5.58 -8.84 -6.23
N ASP A 22 -4.28 -8.53 -6.16
CA ASP A 22 -3.66 -7.84 -5.05
C ASP A 22 -4.13 -6.38 -4.94
N SER A 23 -4.15 -5.64 -6.05
CA SER A 23 -4.67 -4.27 -6.11
C SER A 23 -6.13 -4.18 -5.64
N TYR A 24 -7.01 -5.06 -6.14
CA TYR A 24 -8.40 -5.06 -5.68
C TYR A 24 -8.54 -5.54 -4.23
N ASN A 25 -7.69 -6.47 -3.77
CA ASN A 25 -7.70 -6.88 -2.37
C ASN A 25 -7.34 -5.69 -1.45
N PHE A 26 -6.32 -4.91 -1.83
CA PHE A 26 -5.94 -3.69 -1.14
C PHE A 26 -7.04 -2.62 -1.22
N ILE A 27 -7.58 -2.33 -2.40
CA ILE A 27 -8.66 -1.34 -2.58
C ILE A 27 -9.85 -1.67 -1.68
N ASN A 28 -10.30 -2.93 -1.66
CA ASN A 28 -11.40 -3.36 -0.80
C ASN A 28 -11.04 -3.27 0.69
N TYR A 29 -9.81 -3.63 1.08
CA TYR A 29 -9.31 -3.41 2.44
C TYR A 29 -9.33 -1.92 2.83
N ALA A 30 -8.84 -1.03 1.96
CA ALA A 30 -8.82 0.41 2.20
C ALA A 30 -10.22 1.01 2.26
N LYS A 31 -11.18 0.51 1.46
CA LYS A 31 -12.61 0.87 1.56
C LYS A 31 -13.21 0.47 2.91
N ILE A 32 -12.80 -0.68 3.46
CA ILE A 32 -13.22 -1.13 4.80
C ILE A 32 -12.62 -0.24 5.89
N MET A 33 -11.33 0.08 5.80
CA MET A 33 -10.65 0.97 6.74
C MET A 33 -11.20 2.41 6.70
N ASN A 34 -11.68 2.86 5.53
CA ASN A 34 -12.24 4.20 5.32
C ASN A 34 -13.76 4.16 5.10
N MET A 35 -14.46 3.30 5.83
CA MET A 35 -15.89 3.07 5.64
C MET A 35 -16.75 4.32 5.86
N GLN A 36 -16.26 5.30 6.62
CA GLN A 36 -16.88 6.62 6.75
C GLN A 36 -17.13 7.29 5.40
N ASN A 37 -16.33 7.02 4.37
CA ASN A 37 -16.48 7.57 3.04
C ASN A 37 -17.80 7.17 2.36
N ASN A 38 -18.45 6.11 2.84
CA ASN A 38 -19.73 5.66 2.33
C ASN A 38 -20.93 6.44 2.91
N LEU A 39 -20.73 7.25 3.96
CA LEU A 39 -21.82 8.03 4.55
C LEU A 39 -22.40 9.07 3.60
N GLY A 40 -21.63 9.52 2.60
CA GLY A 40 -22.08 10.43 1.55
C GLY A 40 -20.96 11.31 1.00
N ASN A 41 -21.31 12.20 0.06
CA ASN A 41 -20.34 13.06 -0.63
C ASN A 41 -19.74 14.17 0.25
N GLU A 42 -20.43 14.53 1.33
CA GLU A 42 -19.96 15.54 2.29
C GLU A 42 -19.90 14.89 3.67
N ILE A 43 -18.70 14.67 4.18
CA ILE A 43 -18.46 14.12 5.51
C ILE A 43 -17.76 15.19 6.33
N THR A 44 -18.29 15.46 7.51
CA THR A 44 -17.66 16.37 8.48
C THR A 44 -17.17 15.57 9.65
N SER A 45 -15.88 15.68 9.93
CA SER A 45 -15.27 15.04 11.09
C SER A 45 -15.10 16.02 12.24
N PHE A 46 -15.32 15.54 13.46
CA PHE A 46 -14.93 16.26 14.66
C PHE A 46 -14.55 15.27 15.75
N GLN A 47 -13.67 15.72 16.62
CA GLN A 47 -13.23 14.98 17.77
C GLN A 47 -14.01 15.45 18.99
N ILE A 48 -14.47 14.52 19.81
CA ILE A 48 -15.01 14.80 21.13
C ILE A 48 -14.02 14.28 22.15
N ASP A 49 -13.58 15.15 23.05
CA ASP A 49 -12.86 14.77 24.27
C ASP A 49 -13.81 14.91 25.46
N ILE A 50 -14.06 13.80 26.15
CA ILE A 50 -14.84 13.77 27.39
C ILE A 50 -13.86 13.92 28.55
N LEU A 51 -13.87 15.09 29.18
CA LEU A 51 -12.92 15.47 30.22
C LEU A 51 -13.33 14.90 31.59
N ASP A 52 -14.63 14.89 31.89
CA ASP A 52 -15.17 14.25 33.10
C ASP A 52 -15.67 12.82 32.79
N LYS A 53 -14.90 11.83 33.25
CA LYS A 53 -15.22 10.41 33.07
C LYS A 53 -16.57 9.99 33.65
N ASN A 54 -17.11 10.71 34.63
CA ASN A 54 -18.43 10.41 35.20
C ASN A 54 -19.57 10.63 34.20
N TYR A 55 -19.36 11.48 33.20
CA TYR A 55 -20.33 11.78 32.15
C TYR A 55 -20.13 10.96 30.88
N HIS A 56 -19.11 10.10 30.82
CA HIS A 56 -18.74 9.36 29.61
C HIS A 56 -19.92 8.60 28.98
N GLN A 57 -20.56 7.71 29.75
CA GLN A 57 -21.71 6.94 29.26
C GLN A 57 -22.92 7.84 28.93
N ASP A 58 -23.15 8.91 29.70
CA ASP A 58 -24.29 9.82 29.51
C ASP A 58 -24.15 10.64 28.21
N VAL A 59 -22.96 11.18 27.95
CA VAL A 59 -22.64 11.93 26.73
C VAL A 59 -22.83 11.04 25.50
N LEU A 60 -22.22 9.85 25.50
CA LEU A 60 -22.28 8.94 24.35
C LEU A 60 -23.70 8.39 24.10
N LYS A 61 -24.44 8.09 25.16
CA LYS A 61 -25.87 7.73 25.05
C LYS A 61 -26.71 8.87 24.51
N THR A 62 -26.42 10.11 24.91
CA THR A 62 -27.10 11.30 24.40
C THR A 62 -26.87 11.46 22.90
N ILE A 63 -25.63 11.28 22.43
CA ILE A 63 -25.28 11.34 21.02
C ILE A 63 -26.07 10.30 20.22
N ALA A 64 -26.01 9.03 20.62
CA ALA A 64 -26.72 7.94 19.95
C ALA A 64 -28.24 8.20 19.89
N THR A 65 -28.83 8.66 21.00
CA THR A 65 -30.26 8.96 21.09
C THR A 65 -30.65 10.12 20.17
N TYR A 66 -29.92 11.23 20.22
CA TYR A 66 -30.21 12.41 19.41
C TYR A 66 -30.04 12.12 17.91
N ALA A 67 -28.98 11.41 17.54
CA ALA A 67 -28.72 11.05 16.16
C ALA A 67 -29.85 10.19 15.57
N ASN A 68 -30.36 9.20 16.32
CA ASN A 68 -31.53 8.41 15.92
C ASN A 68 -32.78 9.25 15.71
N GLN A 69 -33.09 10.14 16.64
CA GLN A 69 -34.29 10.98 16.56
C GLN A 69 -34.25 11.90 15.34
N ASN A 70 -33.05 12.36 14.95
CA ASN A 70 -32.84 13.32 13.87
C ASN A 70 -32.35 12.67 12.55
N LYS A 71 -32.28 11.34 12.48
CA LYS A 71 -31.76 10.58 11.34
C LYS A 71 -30.37 11.07 10.86
N ILE A 72 -29.44 11.18 11.81
CA ILE A 72 -28.05 11.57 11.56
C ILE A 72 -27.20 10.31 11.40
N GLN A 73 -26.62 10.12 10.22
CA GLN A 73 -25.71 8.99 9.97
C GLN A 73 -24.30 9.35 10.40
N TYR A 74 -23.65 8.43 11.11
CA TYR A 74 -22.28 8.61 11.57
C TYR A 74 -21.56 7.28 11.81
N ILE A 75 -20.24 7.35 11.78
CA ILE A 75 -19.33 6.27 12.19
C ILE A 75 -18.35 6.85 13.22
N VAL A 76 -18.07 6.08 14.27
CA VAL A 76 -17.09 6.43 15.31
C VAL A 76 -16.09 5.30 15.44
N GLY A 77 -14.81 5.61 15.25
CA GLY A 77 -13.72 4.69 15.50
C GLY A 77 -13.24 4.80 16.95
N ASP A 78 -13.10 3.66 17.61
CA ASP A 78 -12.50 3.51 18.93
C ASP A 78 -11.41 2.44 18.88
N LEU A 79 -10.17 2.83 19.19
CA LEU A 79 -9.01 1.97 19.12
C LEU A 79 -8.71 1.37 20.50
N ILE A 80 -8.80 0.06 20.59
CA ILE A 80 -8.56 -0.68 21.82
C ILE A 80 -7.26 -1.48 21.69
N PRO A 81 -6.26 -1.23 22.55
CA PRO A 81 -5.07 -2.07 22.59
C PRO A 81 -5.46 -3.47 23.10
N SER A 82 -5.11 -4.51 22.36
CA SER A 82 -5.28 -5.90 22.80
C SER A 82 -4.05 -6.40 23.55
N GLU A 83 -4.25 -7.31 24.50
CA GLU A 83 -3.17 -7.93 25.31
C GLU A 83 -2.16 -8.72 24.45
N ASP A 84 -2.60 -9.24 23.30
CA ASP A 84 -1.73 -9.97 22.35
C ASP A 84 -0.94 -9.04 21.41
N GLY A 85 -1.08 -7.72 21.56
CA GLY A 85 -0.47 -6.69 20.73
C GLY A 85 -1.26 -6.35 19.47
N SER A 86 -2.44 -6.96 19.26
CA SER A 86 -3.31 -6.62 18.13
C SER A 86 -4.01 -5.29 18.34
N MET A 87 -4.24 -4.59 17.23
CA MET A 87 -4.95 -3.33 17.24
C MET A 87 -6.43 -3.62 16.96
N LEU A 88 -7.24 -3.54 18.01
CA LEU A 88 -8.66 -3.81 17.92
C LEU A 88 -9.41 -2.52 17.63
N TYR A 89 -9.98 -2.40 16.44
CA TYR A 89 -10.74 -1.23 15.99
C TYR A 89 -12.23 -1.50 16.17
N TYR A 90 -12.85 -0.84 17.13
CA TYR A 90 -14.29 -0.82 17.28
C TYR A 90 -14.85 0.31 16.43
N GLU A 91 -15.63 -0.06 15.42
CA GLU A 91 -16.33 0.88 14.55
C GLU A 91 -17.81 0.89 14.95
N TYR A 92 -18.23 1.95 15.63
CA TYR A 92 -19.62 2.15 16.01
C TYR A 92 -20.38 2.80 14.86
N ILE A 93 -21.29 2.04 14.26
CA ILE A 93 -22.03 2.42 13.06
C ILE A 93 -23.45 2.84 13.44
N ASN A 94 -23.85 4.04 13.01
CA ASN A 94 -25.24 4.48 12.96
C ASN A 94 -25.61 4.87 11.52
N ILE A 95 -26.24 3.97 10.80
CA ILE A 95 -26.69 4.15 9.41
C ILE A 95 -28.15 3.75 9.28
N TYR A 96 -28.83 4.27 8.25
CA TYR A 96 -30.24 3.93 7.96
C TYR A 96 -30.42 3.07 6.72
N ASP A 97 -29.33 2.84 6.00
CA ASP A 97 -29.25 1.94 4.86
C ASP A 97 -28.07 0.99 5.08
N ASN A 98 -28.37 -0.30 5.29
CA ASN A 98 -27.34 -1.30 5.54
C ASN A 98 -26.47 -1.57 4.30
N ASP A 99 -26.94 -1.23 3.09
CA ASP A 99 -26.18 -1.45 1.86
C ASP A 99 -24.92 -0.57 1.81
N LEU A 100 -24.92 0.59 2.48
CA LEU A 100 -23.72 1.43 2.68
C LEU A 100 -22.55 0.66 3.32
N PHE A 101 -22.86 -0.31 4.18
CA PHE A 101 -21.89 -1.21 4.77
C PHE A 101 -21.64 -2.42 3.86
N TYR A 102 -22.70 -3.13 3.47
CA TYR A 102 -22.57 -4.44 2.83
C TYR A 102 -22.09 -4.43 1.37
N ASP A 103 -22.19 -3.30 0.67
CA ASP A 103 -21.66 -3.20 -0.70
C ASP A 103 -20.12 -3.19 -0.74
N ASN A 104 -19.47 -2.87 0.38
CA ASN A 104 -18.02 -2.72 0.47
C ASN A 104 -17.33 -3.89 1.17
N VAL A 105 -18.08 -4.87 1.68
CA VAL A 105 -17.54 -6.00 2.44
C VAL A 105 -18.00 -7.34 1.89
N ARG A 106 -17.12 -8.34 1.92
CA ARG A 106 -17.52 -9.71 1.62
C ARG A 106 -17.80 -10.47 2.89
N MET A 107 -19.02 -10.96 3.04
CA MET A 107 -19.32 -11.94 4.08
C MET A 107 -18.56 -13.24 3.81
N VAL A 108 -17.84 -13.73 4.81
CA VAL A 108 -17.11 -15.01 4.77
C VAL A 108 -17.86 -16.08 5.54
N SER A 109 -18.50 -15.70 6.65
CA SER A 109 -19.28 -16.62 7.48
C SER A 109 -20.37 -15.87 8.27
N GLY A 110 -21.29 -16.63 8.86
CA GLY A 110 -22.35 -16.10 9.72
C GLY A 110 -23.45 -15.35 8.97
N LYS A 111 -24.07 -14.38 9.65
CA LYS A 111 -25.24 -13.62 9.14
C LYS A 111 -24.96 -12.13 9.13
N LYS A 112 -25.64 -11.41 8.22
CA LYS A 112 -25.70 -9.95 8.24
C LYS A 112 -26.42 -9.48 9.51
N ILE A 113 -25.91 -8.40 10.10
CA ILE A 113 -26.55 -7.59 11.13
C ILE A 113 -27.29 -6.43 10.48
N ASP A 114 -28.43 -6.08 11.05
CA ASP A 114 -29.16 -4.86 10.73
C ASP A 114 -28.72 -3.75 11.71
N PHE A 115 -27.97 -2.77 11.22
CA PHE A 115 -27.52 -1.63 12.02
C PHE A 115 -28.65 -0.65 12.36
N THR A 116 -29.82 -0.79 11.74
CA THR A 116 -31.01 0.01 12.06
C THR A 116 -31.82 -0.57 13.22
N ASP A 117 -31.62 -1.85 13.57
CA ASP A 117 -32.30 -2.50 14.68
C ASP A 117 -31.61 -2.14 16.02
N LEU A 118 -32.32 -1.34 16.82
CA LEU A 118 -31.88 -0.85 18.13
C LEU A 118 -31.71 -1.96 19.19
N ASN A 119 -32.14 -3.19 18.91
CA ASN A 119 -32.03 -4.32 19.85
C ASN A 119 -30.97 -5.35 19.43
N ASN A 120 -30.32 -5.17 18.28
CA ASN A 120 -29.37 -6.14 17.75
C ASN A 120 -27.99 -6.04 18.40
N GLN A 121 -27.75 -6.86 19.43
CA GLN A 121 -26.47 -6.99 20.13
C GLN A 121 -25.43 -7.85 19.39
N GLY A 122 -25.53 -7.96 18.06
CA GLY A 122 -24.51 -8.60 17.25
C GLY A 122 -23.43 -7.60 16.83
N TYR A 123 -22.26 -8.12 16.44
CA TYR A 123 -21.26 -7.36 15.67
C TYR A 123 -20.69 -8.19 14.50
N ILE A 124 -20.14 -7.49 13.51
CA ILE A 124 -19.41 -8.08 12.37
C ILE A 124 -17.91 -7.95 12.63
N SER A 125 -17.13 -9.01 12.40
CA SER A 125 -15.68 -9.04 12.65
C SER A 125 -14.86 -9.25 11.37
N SER A 126 -13.70 -8.61 11.26
CA SER A 126 -12.71 -8.95 10.22
C SER A 126 -11.84 -10.16 10.60
N ASP A 127 -11.87 -10.63 11.85
CA ASP A 127 -11.26 -11.91 12.20
C ASP A 127 -12.19 -13.06 11.82
N THR A 128 -11.79 -13.81 10.78
CA THR A 128 -12.53 -14.99 10.30
C THR A 128 -12.62 -16.14 11.33
N ASN A 129 -11.83 -16.10 12.40
CA ASN A 129 -11.86 -17.09 13.48
C ASN A 129 -12.67 -16.63 14.70
N ASP A 130 -13.21 -15.41 14.69
CA ASP A 130 -14.02 -14.88 15.78
C ASP A 130 -15.36 -15.63 15.86
N LYS A 131 -15.48 -16.51 16.86
CA LYS A 131 -16.69 -17.32 17.09
C LYS A 131 -17.80 -16.56 17.80
N GLN A 132 -17.51 -15.39 18.36
CA GLN A 132 -18.50 -14.56 19.06
C GLN A 132 -19.18 -13.58 18.10
N ALA A 133 -18.52 -13.24 16.98
CA ALA A 133 -19.11 -12.43 15.94
C ALA A 133 -20.36 -13.08 15.32
N THR A 134 -21.36 -12.26 14.99
CA THR A 134 -22.57 -12.74 14.29
C THR A 134 -22.27 -13.12 12.85
N GLY A 135 -21.29 -12.42 12.27
CA GLY A 135 -20.77 -12.68 10.93
C GLY A 135 -19.34 -12.18 10.82
N THR A 136 -18.59 -12.80 9.92
CA THR A 136 -17.21 -12.40 9.65
C THR A 136 -17.10 -11.90 8.22
N ILE A 137 -16.26 -10.89 8.02
CA ILE A 137 -15.97 -10.32 6.70
C ILE A 137 -14.51 -10.50 6.31
N SER A 138 -14.25 -10.28 5.04
CA SER A 138 -12.92 -10.12 4.47
C SER A 138 -13.05 -9.20 3.25
N SER A 139 -11.93 -8.71 2.76
CA SER A 139 -11.76 -8.24 1.39
C SER A 139 -11.75 -9.45 0.43
N TYR A 140 -10.80 -9.56 -0.50
CA TYR A 140 -10.64 -10.78 -1.31
C TYR A 140 -9.99 -11.90 -0.51
N ASN A 141 -8.99 -11.56 0.33
CA ASN A 141 -8.32 -12.47 1.24
C ASN A 141 -7.90 -11.74 2.52
N ASN A 142 -8.04 -12.43 3.64
CA ASN A 142 -7.85 -11.89 4.98
C ASN A 142 -6.39 -11.51 5.31
N THR A 143 -5.42 -11.84 4.44
CA THR A 143 -4.01 -11.56 4.68
C THR A 143 -3.72 -10.08 4.97
N TYR A 144 -4.46 -9.13 4.40
CA TYR A 144 -4.25 -7.70 4.66
C TYR A 144 -4.59 -7.31 6.10
N PHE A 145 -5.71 -7.82 6.63
CA PHE A 145 -6.05 -7.63 8.04
C PHE A 145 -5.03 -8.31 8.98
N MET A 146 -4.54 -9.49 8.60
CA MET A 146 -3.51 -10.22 9.36
C MET A 146 -2.13 -9.54 9.32
N HIS A 147 -1.76 -8.93 8.19
CA HIS A 147 -0.46 -8.28 8.01
C HIS A 147 -0.29 -7.05 8.91
N GLU A 148 -1.36 -6.26 9.07
CA GLU A 148 -1.35 -5.08 9.93
C GLU A 148 -1.63 -5.43 11.41
N PHE A 149 -1.91 -6.70 11.71
CA PHE A 149 -2.29 -7.18 13.04
C PHE A 149 -3.51 -6.40 13.59
N GLN A 150 -4.47 -6.11 12.69
CA GLN A 150 -5.66 -5.32 12.96
C GLN A 150 -6.92 -6.18 12.92
N VAL A 151 -7.80 -5.98 13.88
CA VAL A 151 -9.12 -6.61 13.91
C VAL A 151 -10.17 -5.51 13.98
N PHE A 152 -11.02 -5.44 12.96
CA PHE A 152 -12.17 -4.53 12.95
C PHE A 152 -13.40 -5.25 13.49
N GLN A 153 -14.08 -4.61 14.44
CA GLN A 153 -15.40 -5.03 14.91
C GLN A 153 -16.40 -3.91 14.65
N PHE A 154 -17.34 -4.16 13.74
CA PHE A 154 -18.39 -3.23 13.36
C PHE A 154 -19.62 -3.49 14.22
N LYS A 155 -19.96 -2.49 15.04
CA LYS A 155 -20.94 -2.58 16.12
C LYS A 155 -22.06 -1.57 15.89
N ASN A 156 -23.28 -1.92 16.28
CA ASN A 156 -24.37 -0.95 16.29
C ASN A 156 -24.08 0.14 17.34
N ALA A 157 -23.93 1.39 16.90
CA ALA A 157 -23.58 2.51 17.78
C ALA A 157 -24.64 2.72 18.88
N ASN A 158 -25.90 2.42 18.61
CA ASN A 158 -26.99 2.66 19.56
C ASN A 158 -26.92 1.79 20.80
N ILE A 159 -26.24 0.66 20.70
CA ILE A 159 -26.07 -0.30 21.79
C ILE A 159 -24.68 -0.13 22.40
N TYR A 160 -23.65 -0.08 21.56
CA TYR A 160 -22.27 -0.22 22.03
C TYR A 160 -21.50 1.09 22.20
N LEU A 161 -21.90 2.20 21.55
CA LEU A 161 -21.20 3.47 21.71
C LEU A 161 -21.22 3.96 23.18
N PRO A 162 -22.30 3.82 23.96
CA PRO A 162 -22.28 4.18 25.39
C PRO A 162 -21.28 3.39 26.23
N GLU A 163 -20.75 2.28 25.72
CA GLU A 163 -19.77 1.40 26.37
C GLU A 163 -18.36 1.56 25.75
N ALA A 164 -18.12 2.61 24.96
CA ALA A 164 -16.80 2.87 24.37
C ALA A 164 -15.71 2.96 25.43
N TYR A 165 -14.50 2.49 25.11
CA TYR A 165 -13.42 2.44 26.08
C TYR A 165 -12.78 3.82 26.25
N ASN A 166 -12.49 4.49 25.14
CA ASN A 166 -11.80 5.76 25.16
C ASN A 166 -12.74 6.94 25.45
N THR A 167 -12.18 7.97 26.10
CA THR A 167 -12.88 9.26 26.34
C THR A 167 -12.67 10.25 25.20
N ARG A 168 -11.75 9.94 24.29
CA ARG A 168 -11.39 10.73 23.12
C ARG A 168 -11.83 9.95 21.88
N LEU A 169 -12.80 10.46 21.14
CA LEU A 169 -13.42 9.75 20.02
C LEU A 169 -13.54 10.64 18.79
N ASN A 170 -13.26 10.07 17.63
CA ASN A 170 -13.39 10.75 16.34
C ASN A 170 -14.71 10.37 15.68
N PHE A 171 -15.56 11.36 15.45
CA PHE A 171 -16.86 11.20 14.80
C PHE A 171 -16.75 11.61 13.34
N PHE A 172 -17.25 10.76 12.45
CA PHE A 172 -17.47 11.07 11.05
C PHE A 172 -18.96 11.13 10.78
N VAL A 173 -19.47 12.32 10.44
CA VAL A 173 -20.91 12.56 10.31
C VAL A 173 -21.25 12.99 8.89
N GLU A 174 -22.35 12.44 8.37
CA GLU A 174 -22.91 12.83 7.08
C GLU A 174 -23.38 14.29 7.11
N GLY A 175 -22.75 15.14 6.31
CA GLY A 175 -23.14 16.53 6.07
C GLY A 175 -22.76 17.53 7.16
N ASN A 176 -22.24 18.69 6.75
CA ASN A 176 -21.76 19.73 7.66
C ASN A 176 -22.86 20.29 8.57
N THR A 177 -24.07 20.49 8.04
CA THR A 177 -25.20 20.99 8.84
C THR A 177 -25.59 20.02 9.94
N LYS A 178 -25.66 18.72 9.65
CA LYS A 178 -26.01 17.71 10.68
C LYS A 178 -24.92 17.60 11.74
N ALA A 179 -23.65 17.61 11.32
CA ALA A 179 -22.50 17.60 12.23
C ALA A 179 -22.49 18.82 13.17
N LYS A 180 -22.72 20.03 12.63
CA LYS A 180 -22.83 21.25 13.43
C LYS A 180 -24.01 21.22 14.39
N ASN A 181 -25.18 20.75 13.95
CA ASN A 181 -26.34 20.64 14.83
C ASN A 181 -26.09 19.66 15.99
N LEU A 182 -25.44 18.53 15.72
CA LEU A 182 -25.06 17.57 16.75
C LEU A 182 -24.06 18.18 17.75
N ALA A 183 -23.02 18.87 17.26
CA ALA A 183 -22.04 19.53 18.11
C ALA A 183 -22.65 20.66 18.95
N SER A 184 -23.49 21.51 18.35
CA SER A 184 -24.22 22.57 19.06
C SER A 184 -25.11 22.01 20.16
N MET A 185 -25.84 20.93 19.89
CA MET A 185 -26.68 20.28 20.91
C MET A 185 -25.85 19.80 22.11
N LEU A 186 -24.67 19.23 21.85
CA LEU A 186 -23.78 18.78 22.93
C LEU A 186 -23.24 19.96 23.75
N GLN A 187 -22.82 21.05 23.10
CA GLN A 187 -22.32 22.26 23.76
C GLN A 187 -23.40 23.01 24.54
N GLU A 188 -24.67 22.92 24.12
CA GLU A 188 -25.79 23.49 24.89
C GLU A 188 -26.11 22.65 26.14
N LYS A 189 -25.90 21.33 26.07
CA LYS A 189 -26.22 20.40 27.17
C LYS A 189 -25.09 20.22 28.17
N TYR A 190 -23.84 20.24 27.72
CA TYR A 190 -22.64 20.02 28.53
C TYR A 190 -21.71 21.22 28.39
N ASN A 191 -21.11 21.65 29.51
CA ASN A 191 -20.15 22.75 29.49
C ASN A 191 -18.75 22.29 29.05
N ASP A 192 -17.86 23.26 28.83
CA ASP A 192 -16.48 23.02 28.36
C ASP A 192 -15.60 22.28 29.40
N GLU A 193 -16.06 22.16 30.66
CA GLU A 193 -15.37 21.34 31.68
C GLU A 193 -15.70 19.85 31.56
N ILE A 194 -16.81 19.49 30.90
CA ILE A 194 -17.26 18.11 30.71
C ILE A 194 -16.81 17.59 29.34
N ILE A 195 -16.97 18.39 28.28
CA ILE A 195 -16.58 18.01 26.92
C ILE A 195 -15.85 19.13 26.19
N THR A 196 -14.98 18.78 25.26
CA THR A 196 -14.52 19.69 24.21
C THR A 196 -14.74 19.08 22.84
N ILE A 197 -15.13 19.92 21.87
CA ILE A 197 -15.40 19.48 20.49
C ILE A 197 -14.49 20.26 19.54
N ASN A 198 -13.68 19.53 18.78
CA ASN A 198 -12.74 20.09 17.81
C ASN A 198 -13.08 19.60 16.41
N PHE A 199 -13.55 20.49 15.54
CA PHE A 199 -13.76 20.17 14.13
C PHE A 199 -12.41 19.94 13.45
N ARG A 200 -12.30 18.79 12.78
CA ARG A 200 -11.13 18.41 11.99
C ARG A 200 -11.53 18.39 10.53
N GLN A 201 -10.60 18.67 9.62
CA GLN A 201 -10.82 18.28 8.23
C GLN A 201 -10.84 16.75 8.19
N ALA A 202 -11.82 16.16 7.50
CA ALA A 202 -11.85 14.72 7.32
C ALA A 202 -10.59 14.33 6.52
N HIS A 203 -9.75 13.47 7.09
CA HIS A 203 -8.58 12.91 6.42
C HIS A 203 -8.90 11.46 6.07
N GLY A 204 -8.64 11.08 4.82
CA GLY A 204 -9.08 9.82 4.23
C GLY A 204 -9.55 10.14 2.82
N GLY A 205 -8.71 9.85 1.82
CA GLY A 205 -8.98 10.21 0.43
C GLY A 205 -10.34 9.68 -0.02
N SER A 206 -10.95 10.33 -1.02
CA SER A 206 -12.22 9.87 -1.58
C SER A 206 -12.12 8.44 -2.12
N ILE A 207 -13.25 7.74 -2.30
CA ILE A 207 -13.25 6.40 -2.89
C ILE A 207 -12.56 6.39 -4.26
N GLU A 208 -12.77 7.44 -5.07
CA GLU A 208 -12.12 7.62 -6.36
C GLU A 208 -10.59 7.82 -6.23
N GLU A 209 -10.14 8.56 -5.21
CA GLU A 209 -8.71 8.73 -4.91
C GLU A 209 -8.06 7.41 -4.48
N ILE A 210 -8.73 6.63 -3.63
CA ILE A 210 -8.26 5.28 -3.25
C ILE A 210 -8.14 4.42 -4.53
N GLU A 211 -9.19 4.34 -5.34
CA GLU A 211 -9.16 3.51 -6.54
C GLU A 211 -8.11 3.96 -7.57
N SER A 212 -7.92 5.26 -7.77
CA SER A 212 -6.94 5.79 -8.73
C SER A 212 -5.50 5.66 -8.25
N THR A 213 -5.25 5.82 -6.94
CA THR A 213 -3.91 5.65 -6.35
C THR A 213 -3.45 4.20 -6.46
N TYR A 214 -4.36 3.24 -6.28
CA TYR A 214 -4.01 1.82 -6.18
C TYR A 214 -4.24 1.02 -7.48
N ARG A 215 -4.89 1.59 -8.50
CA ARG A 215 -4.83 1.06 -9.87
C ARG A 215 -3.43 1.31 -10.44
N GLN A 216 -2.54 0.37 -10.13
CA GLN A 216 -1.11 0.44 -10.37
C GLN A 216 -0.76 0.74 -11.84
N SER A 217 -0.05 1.84 -12.08
CA SER A 217 0.64 2.10 -13.36
C SER A 217 1.56 0.93 -13.75
N ASP A 218 2.07 0.20 -12.77
CA ASP A 218 2.86 -1.03 -12.95
C ASP A 218 2.11 -2.12 -13.73
N ILE A 219 0.79 -2.25 -13.58
CA ILE A 219 -0.02 -3.19 -14.37
C ILE A 219 0.00 -2.76 -15.85
N GLU A 220 -0.15 -1.47 -16.12
CA GLU A 220 -0.11 -0.93 -17.49
C GLU A 220 1.28 -1.12 -18.11
N TYR A 221 2.35 -0.82 -17.36
CA TYR A 221 3.73 -1.07 -17.78
C TYR A 221 3.98 -2.56 -18.04
N ALA A 222 3.54 -3.46 -17.15
CA ALA A 222 3.69 -4.91 -17.31
C ALA A 222 2.97 -5.40 -18.57
N ILE A 223 1.77 -4.90 -18.84
CA ILE A 223 1.00 -5.18 -20.05
C ILE A 223 1.80 -4.77 -21.31
N VAL A 224 2.30 -3.53 -21.35
CA VAL A 224 3.05 -2.99 -22.49
C VAL A 224 4.35 -3.76 -22.74
N CYS A 225 5.18 -3.94 -21.70
CA CYS A 225 6.41 -4.72 -21.79
C CYS A 225 6.15 -6.14 -22.30
N SER A 226 5.06 -6.74 -21.86
CA SER A 226 4.70 -8.10 -22.25
C SER A 226 4.28 -8.24 -23.68
N PHE A 227 3.60 -7.24 -24.21
CA PHE A 227 3.30 -7.18 -25.64
C PHE A 227 4.56 -7.06 -26.47
N ILE A 228 5.51 -6.21 -26.06
CA ILE A 228 6.79 -6.08 -26.74
C ILE A 228 7.54 -7.42 -26.75
N VAL A 229 7.66 -8.10 -25.61
CA VAL A 229 8.32 -9.41 -25.53
C VAL A 229 7.63 -10.46 -26.39
N MET A 230 6.30 -10.53 -26.37
CA MET A 230 5.53 -11.47 -27.19
C MET A 230 5.73 -11.21 -28.69
N LEU A 231 5.77 -9.94 -29.11
CA LEU A 231 6.09 -9.54 -30.48
C LEU A 231 7.50 -9.97 -30.89
N LEU A 232 8.50 -9.74 -30.04
CA LEU A 232 9.89 -10.11 -30.30
C LEU A 232 10.05 -11.64 -30.40
N ILE A 233 9.39 -12.42 -29.52
CA ILE A 233 9.41 -13.88 -29.59
C ILE A 233 8.76 -14.38 -30.89
N MET A 234 7.64 -13.76 -31.31
CA MET A 234 6.98 -14.11 -32.57
C MET A 234 7.84 -13.79 -33.78
N LEU A 235 8.48 -12.63 -33.84
CA LEU A 235 9.46 -12.30 -34.88
C LEU A 235 10.60 -13.33 -34.94
N CYS A 236 11.13 -13.72 -33.79
CA CYS A 236 12.16 -14.75 -33.69
C CYS A 236 11.67 -16.11 -34.23
N ILE A 237 10.40 -16.47 -34.02
CA ILE A 237 9.79 -17.68 -34.61
C ILE A 237 9.70 -17.56 -36.13
N VAL A 238 9.24 -16.42 -36.65
CA VAL A 238 9.12 -16.18 -38.10
C VAL A 238 10.50 -16.24 -38.78
N ILE A 239 11.54 -15.66 -38.17
CA ILE A 239 12.93 -15.75 -38.66
C ILE A 239 13.40 -17.21 -38.69
N LYS A 240 13.05 -18.01 -37.67
CA LYS A 240 13.43 -19.43 -37.60
C LYS A 240 12.76 -20.25 -38.71
N ASP A 241 11.51 -19.97 -39.02
CA ASP A 241 10.72 -20.68 -40.03
C ASP A 241 11.03 -20.20 -41.47
N LYS A 242 12.05 -19.33 -41.67
CA LYS A 242 12.47 -18.76 -42.97
C LYS A 242 12.58 -19.77 -44.11
N LYS A 243 13.15 -20.96 -43.87
CA LYS A 243 13.28 -22.00 -44.91
C LYS A 243 11.93 -22.48 -45.42
N GLU A 244 10.99 -22.76 -44.51
CA GLU A 244 9.64 -23.21 -44.87
C GLU A 244 8.86 -22.11 -45.60
N ILE A 245 8.98 -20.86 -45.13
CA ILE A 245 8.38 -19.68 -45.77
C ILE A 245 8.86 -19.55 -47.22
N LEU A 246 10.16 -19.68 -47.45
CA LEU A 246 10.73 -19.58 -48.79
C LEU A 246 10.30 -20.73 -49.71
N ILE A 247 10.25 -21.97 -49.21
CA ILE A 247 9.75 -23.13 -49.98
C ILE A 247 8.30 -22.90 -50.41
N ARG A 248 7.44 -22.42 -49.51
CA ARG A 248 6.04 -22.12 -49.82
C ARG A 248 5.90 -20.98 -50.85
N LYS A 249 6.75 -19.95 -50.77
CA LYS A 249 6.83 -18.90 -51.80
C LYS A 249 7.25 -19.45 -53.17
N MET A 250 8.22 -20.37 -53.22
CA MET A 250 8.62 -21.01 -54.49
C MET A 250 7.48 -21.80 -55.13
N HIS A 251 6.60 -22.40 -54.32
CA HIS A 251 5.37 -23.04 -54.80
C HIS A 251 4.24 -22.03 -55.13
N GLY A 252 4.53 -20.73 -55.21
CA GLY A 252 3.57 -19.70 -55.67
C GLY A 252 2.58 -19.23 -54.61
N GLN A 253 2.73 -19.59 -53.33
CA GLN A 253 1.85 -19.09 -52.29
C GLN A 253 2.11 -17.61 -51.98
N ASN A 254 1.04 -16.81 -51.89
CA ASN A 254 1.14 -15.42 -51.43
C ASN A 254 1.49 -15.36 -49.93
N SER A 255 2.26 -14.34 -49.53
CA SER A 255 2.75 -14.11 -48.17
C SER A 255 1.64 -14.15 -47.10
N LEU A 256 0.45 -13.64 -47.42
CA LEU A 256 -0.69 -13.65 -46.49
C LEU A 256 -1.19 -15.07 -46.20
N ARG A 257 -1.31 -15.91 -47.23
CA ARG A 257 -1.70 -17.32 -47.08
C ARG A 257 -0.67 -18.09 -46.25
N ILE A 258 0.62 -17.84 -46.49
CA ILE A 258 1.71 -18.44 -45.71
C ILE A 258 1.58 -18.09 -44.23
N VAL A 259 1.32 -16.82 -43.91
CA VAL A 259 1.16 -16.36 -42.52
C VAL A 259 -0.03 -17.03 -41.83
N LEU A 260 -1.19 -17.06 -42.48
CA LEU A 260 -2.40 -17.64 -41.89
C LEU A 260 -2.22 -19.14 -41.63
N GLU A 261 -1.72 -19.90 -42.61
CA GLU A 261 -1.52 -21.34 -42.45
C GLU A 261 -0.44 -21.67 -41.39
N LEU A 262 0.63 -20.87 -41.29
CA LEU A 262 1.72 -21.15 -40.35
C LEU A 262 1.49 -20.67 -38.93
N TYR A 263 0.81 -19.53 -38.75
CA TYR A 263 0.80 -18.81 -37.47
C TYR A 263 -0.59 -18.61 -36.85
N LEU A 264 -1.68 -18.59 -37.63
CA LEU A 264 -3.02 -18.33 -37.06
C LEU A 264 -3.41 -19.37 -36.01
N LYS A 265 -3.33 -20.67 -36.35
CA LYS A 265 -3.65 -21.75 -35.42
C LYS A 265 -2.77 -21.71 -34.17
N LYS A 266 -1.49 -21.35 -34.31
CA LYS A 266 -0.55 -21.24 -33.18
C LYS A 266 -0.93 -20.06 -32.27
N ALA A 267 -1.21 -18.89 -32.85
CA ALA A 267 -1.63 -17.71 -32.10
C ALA A 267 -2.93 -17.98 -31.32
N LEU A 268 -3.92 -18.61 -31.96
CA LEU A 268 -5.17 -19.01 -31.30
C LEU A 268 -4.94 -20.03 -30.17
N MET A 269 -4.04 -21.01 -30.34
CA MET A 269 -3.71 -21.95 -29.25
C MET A 269 -3.01 -21.25 -28.08
N ILE A 270 -2.14 -20.28 -28.34
CA ILE A 270 -1.48 -19.50 -27.28
C ILE A 270 -2.50 -18.63 -26.54
N TRP A 271 -3.39 -17.97 -27.26
CA TRP A 271 -4.49 -17.22 -26.67
C TRP A 271 -5.42 -18.13 -25.86
N LEU A 272 -5.70 -19.34 -26.33
CA LEU A 272 -6.48 -20.31 -25.56
C LEU A 272 -5.77 -20.72 -24.25
N ILE A 273 -4.46 -20.96 -24.29
CA ILE A 273 -3.66 -21.22 -23.07
C ILE A 273 -3.72 -20.03 -22.11
N TYR A 274 -3.66 -18.80 -22.63
CA TYR A 274 -3.78 -17.58 -21.86
C TYR A 274 -5.12 -17.50 -21.12
N VAL A 275 -6.23 -17.74 -21.82
CA VAL A 275 -7.60 -17.80 -21.24
C VAL A 275 -7.72 -18.91 -20.20
N ILE A 276 -7.25 -20.12 -20.53
CA ILE A 276 -7.31 -21.28 -19.61
C ILE A 276 -6.49 -20.99 -18.34
N THR A 277 -5.37 -20.30 -18.44
CA THR A 277 -4.56 -19.94 -17.27
C THR A 277 -5.34 -19.04 -16.32
N PHE A 278 -6.03 -18.01 -16.83
CA PHE A 278 -6.92 -17.19 -15.98
C PHE A 278 -8.04 -18.00 -15.33
N LEU A 279 -8.68 -18.91 -16.09
CA LEU A 279 -9.73 -19.76 -15.53
C LEU A 279 -9.21 -20.67 -14.41
N ILE A 280 -8.02 -21.25 -14.59
CA ILE A 280 -7.38 -22.06 -13.54
C ILE A 280 -7.07 -21.20 -12.31
N LEU A 281 -6.49 -20.01 -12.50
CA LEU A 281 -6.16 -19.11 -11.39
C LEU A 281 -7.41 -18.65 -10.64
N TRP A 282 -8.50 -18.32 -11.35
CA TRP A 282 -9.78 -17.98 -10.75
C TRP A 282 -10.30 -19.11 -9.84
N ILE A 283 -10.29 -20.35 -10.35
CA ILE A 283 -10.76 -21.52 -9.59
C ILE A 283 -9.86 -21.79 -8.37
N LEU A 284 -8.55 -21.65 -8.52
CA LEU A 284 -7.58 -21.93 -7.45
C LEU A 284 -7.58 -20.85 -6.35
N VAL A 285 -7.65 -19.57 -6.73
CA VAL A 285 -7.47 -18.44 -5.80
C VAL A 285 -8.80 -17.93 -5.26
N ILE A 286 -9.79 -17.68 -6.12
CA ILE A 286 -11.08 -17.10 -5.70
C ILE A 286 -12.02 -18.18 -5.16
N ARG A 287 -12.05 -19.35 -5.81
CA ARG A 287 -12.83 -20.55 -5.43
C ARG A 287 -14.36 -20.38 -5.43
N GLN A 288 -14.88 -19.19 -5.72
CA GLN A 288 -16.31 -18.87 -5.75
C GLN A 288 -16.64 -17.84 -6.84
N TRP A 289 -17.90 -17.82 -7.26
CA TRP A 289 -18.43 -16.83 -8.20
C TRP A 289 -19.37 -15.92 -7.43
N ASP A 290 -18.86 -14.75 -7.04
CA ASP A 290 -19.58 -13.73 -6.27
C ASP A 290 -19.47 -12.39 -6.99
N ASN A 291 -20.53 -11.58 -6.95
CA ASN A 291 -20.55 -10.22 -7.50
C ASN A 291 -19.49 -9.32 -6.86
N PHE A 292 -19.02 -9.62 -5.65
CA PHE A 292 -17.92 -8.92 -5.00
C PHE A 292 -16.63 -8.90 -5.84
N TYR A 293 -16.42 -9.88 -6.73
CA TYR A 293 -15.24 -9.97 -7.59
C TYR A 293 -15.46 -9.42 -9.00
N ILE A 294 -16.57 -8.71 -9.25
CA ILE A 294 -16.93 -8.27 -10.61
C ILE A 294 -15.87 -7.37 -11.25
N GLU A 295 -15.21 -6.52 -10.47
CA GLU A 295 -14.16 -5.62 -10.95
C GLU A 295 -12.94 -6.41 -11.45
N LEU A 296 -12.45 -7.36 -10.65
CA LEU A 296 -11.39 -8.28 -11.04
C LEU A 296 -11.78 -9.10 -12.28
N PHE A 297 -13.02 -9.58 -12.34
CA PHE A 297 -13.54 -10.31 -13.50
C PHE A 297 -13.50 -9.44 -14.76
N ASN A 298 -13.93 -8.18 -14.67
CA ASN A 298 -13.91 -7.24 -15.78
C ASN A 298 -12.49 -6.97 -16.29
N ASP A 299 -11.50 -6.87 -15.40
CA ASP A 299 -10.10 -6.73 -15.80
C ASP A 299 -9.56 -7.98 -16.49
N ILE A 300 -9.90 -9.17 -16.01
CA ILE A 300 -9.54 -10.43 -16.70
C ILE A 300 -10.14 -10.47 -18.10
N ILE A 301 -11.41 -10.09 -18.27
CA ILE A 301 -12.06 -10.01 -19.58
C ILE A 301 -11.38 -8.96 -20.47
N LYS A 302 -11.00 -7.81 -19.92
CA LYS A 302 -10.22 -6.78 -20.61
C LYS A 302 -8.89 -7.35 -21.10
N TYR A 303 -8.15 -8.07 -20.26
CA TYR A 303 -6.87 -8.69 -20.65
C TYR A 303 -7.03 -9.76 -21.73
N ILE A 304 -8.06 -10.60 -21.62
CA ILE A 304 -8.39 -11.61 -22.64
C ILE A 304 -8.71 -10.94 -23.98
N SER A 305 -9.49 -9.86 -23.95
CA SER A 305 -9.89 -9.08 -25.12
C SER A 305 -8.69 -8.41 -25.80
N ILE A 306 -7.79 -7.80 -25.01
CA ILE A 306 -6.54 -7.24 -25.54
C ILE A 306 -5.68 -8.36 -26.16
N GLY A 307 -5.56 -9.51 -25.48
CA GLY A 307 -4.88 -10.69 -26.01
C GLY A 307 -5.41 -11.14 -27.38
N LEU A 308 -6.72 -11.07 -27.58
CA LEU A 308 -7.38 -11.42 -28.85
C LEU A 308 -7.06 -10.39 -29.94
N LEU A 309 -7.13 -9.10 -29.62
CA LEU A 309 -6.84 -8.00 -30.56
C LEU A 309 -5.38 -7.98 -31.04
N LEU A 310 -4.45 -8.58 -30.29
CA LEU A 310 -3.05 -8.71 -30.70
C LEU A 310 -2.81 -9.74 -31.80
N ILE A 311 -3.71 -10.72 -31.98
CA ILE A 311 -3.54 -11.74 -33.00
C ILE A 311 -3.46 -11.11 -34.41
N PRO A 312 -4.43 -10.27 -34.84
CA PRO A 312 -4.31 -9.54 -36.10
C PRO A 312 -3.01 -8.75 -36.25
N LEU A 313 -2.55 -8.07 -35.20
CA LEU A 313 -1.33 -7.26 -35.21
C LEU A 313 -0.08 -8.12 -35.44
N ILE A 314 0.05 -9.23 -34.72
CA ILE A 314 1.16 -10.20 -34.87
C ILE A 314 1.18 -10.79 -36.29
N LEU A 315 0.00 -11.13 -36.82
CA LEU A 315 -0.12 -11.67 -38.18
C LEU A 315 0.24 -10.62 -39.24
N LEU A 316 -0.18 -9.36 -39.05
CA LEU A 316 0.17 -8.24 -39.93
C LEU A 316 1.68 -8.02 -39.97
N LEU A 317 2.33 -7.95 -38.81
CA LEU A 317 3.79 -7.77 -38.72
C LEU A 317 4.54 -8.96 -39.32
N SER A 318 4.06 -10.18 -39.10
CA SER A 318 4.60 -11.39 -39.74
C SER A 318 4.48 -11.33 -41.27
N HIS A 319 3.36 -10.82 -41.78
CA HIS A 319 3.13 -10.61 -43.20
C HIS A 319 4.11 -9.59 -43.80
N LEU A 320 4.25 -8.42 -43.14
CA LEU A 320 5.18 -7.38 -43.56
C LEU A 320 6.62 -7.91 -43.58
N TYR A 321 7.04 -8.61 -42.52
CA TYR A 321 8.36 -9.23 -42.46
C TYR A 321 8.60 -10.19 -43.63
N ILE A 322 7.67 -11.12 -43.89
CA ILE A 322 7.78 -12.09 -45.00
C ILE A 322 7.80 -11.36 -46.34
N LYS A 323 7.00 -10.31 -46.53
CA LYS A 323 7.00 -9.52 -47.75
C LYS A 323 8.36 -8.86 -48.01
N MET A 324 8.99 -8.29 -46.97
CA MET A 324 10.23 -7.51 -47.09
C MET A 324 11.51 -8.35 -47.17
N THR A 325 11.62 -9.47 -46.43
CA THR A 325 12.93 -10.16 -46.23
C THR A 325 13.08 -11.51 -46.92
N THR A 326 12.01 -12.11 -47.46
CA THR A 326 12.12 -13.40 -48.16
C THR A 326 12.02 -13.22 -49.67
N ASN A 327 13.14 -12.83 -50.26
CA ASN A 327 13.32 -12.85 -51.71
C ASN A 327 13.85 -14.23 -52.13
N VAL A 328 13.20 -14.86 -53.11
CA VAL A 328 13.48 -16.25 -53.53
C VAL A 328 14.94 -16.43 -53.99
N ILE A 329 15.57 -15.34 -54.44
CA ILE A 329 16.97 -15.28 -54.87
C ILE A 329 17.95 -15.74 -53.75
N GLU A 330 17.62 -15.53 -52.46
CA GLU A 330 18.50 -15.90 -51.35
C GLU A 330 18.68 -17.42 -51.16
N LEU A 331 17.74 -18.25 -51.64
CA LEU A 331 17.87 -19.71 -51.61
C LEU A 331 18.92 -20.23 -52.59
N LYS A 332 19.10 -19.51 -53.71
CA LYS A 332 20.02 -19.90 -54.79
C LYS A 332 21.49 -19.79 -54.38
N ASN A 333 21.80 -18.92 -53.41
CA ASN A 333 23.17 -18.62 -53.00
C ASN A 333 23.66 -19.36 -51.74
N GLN A 334 22.85 -20.25 -51.13
CA GLN A 334 23.14 -21.07 -49.92
C GLN A 334 23.71 -20.35 -48.66
N GLN A 335 24.11 -19.08 -48.74
CA GLN A 335 24.59 -18.33 -47.59
C GLN A 335 23.39 -17.86 -46.76
N LYS A 336 23.28 -18.40 -45.54
CA LYS A 336 22.53 -17.70 -44.49
C LYS A 336 23.12 -16.30 -44.41
N SER A 337 22.35 -15.28 -44.75
CA SER A 337 22.76 -13.88 -44.55
C SER A 337 23.24 -13.72 -43.10
N LYS A 338 24.53 -13.41 -42.91
CA LYS A 338 25.12 -13.19 -41.58
C LYS A 338 24.30 -12.15 -40.80
N ALA A 339 23.73 -11.16 -41.49
CA ALA A 339 22.85 -10.16 -40.91
C ALA A 339 21.60 -10.74 -40.21
N MET A 340 20.98 -11.81 -40.74
CA MET A 340 19.81 -12.42 -40.10
C MET A 340 20.16 -13.21 -38.84
N ILE A 341 21.40 -13.73 -38.76
CA ILE A 341 21.90 -14.34 -37.52
C ILE A 341 22.11 -13.25 -36.47
N TYR A 342 22.73 -12.11 -36.83
CA TYR A 342 22.91 -10.99 -35.93
C TYR A 342 21.60 -10.38 -35.44
N ILE A 343 20.61 -10.15 -36.32
CA ILE A 343 19.28 -9.64 -35.94
C ILE A 343 18.62 -10.57 -34.90
N ASN A 344 18.66 -11.89 -35.12
CA ASN A 344 18.08 -12.85 -34.17
C ASN A 344 18.82 -12.88 -32.82
N VAL A 345 20.14 -12.64 -32.81
CA VAL A 345 20.92 -12.52 -31.57
C VAL A 345 20.54 -11.23 -30.83
N ILE A 346 20.47 -10.09 -31.53
CA ILE A 346 20.08 -8.80 -30.96
C ILE A 346 18.67 -8.87 -30.36
N LEU A 347 17.71 -9.46 -31.09
CA LEU A 347 16.33 -9.63 -30.60
C LEU A 347 16.29 -10.46 -29.31
N LYS A 348 17.10 -11.52 -29.21
CA LYS A 348 17.17 -12.34 -27.99
C LYS A 348 17.80 -11.58 -26.83
N ILE A 349 18.86 -10.80 -27.08
CA ILE A 349 19.47 -9.94 -26.06
C ILE A 349 18.45 -8.92 -25.56
N ALA A 350 17.70 -8.29 -26.47
CA ALA A 350 16.63 -7.35 -26.11
C ALA A 350 15.54 -8.02 -25.25
N ILE A 351 15.06 -9.21 -25.64
CA ILE A 351 14.11 -10.00 -24.83
C ILE A 351 14.69 -10.27 -23.43
N SER A 352 15.95 -10.71 -23.35
CA SER A 352 16.61 -11.00 -22.08
C SER A 352 16.72 -9.76 -21.19
N ILE A 353 17.09 -8.59 -21.74
CA ILE A 353 17.18 -7.34 -20.98
C ILE A 353 15.81 -6.93 -20.45
N ILE A 354 14.77 -6.95 -21.30
CA ILE A 354 13.41 -6.55 -20.92
C ILE A 354 12.84 -7.46 -19.83
N ILE A 355 13.09 -8.78 -19.91
CA ILE A 355 12.63 -9.73 -18.88
C ILE A 355 13.47 -9.61 -17.60
N MET A 356 14.77 -9.35 -17.71
CA MET A 356 15.66 -9.23 -16.55
C MET A 356 15.43 -7.95 -15.75
N MET A 357 15.01 -6.85 -16.39
CA MET A 357 14.79 -5.57 -15.71
C MET A 357 13.85 -5.67 -14.50
N PRO A 358 12.60 -6.17 -14.62
CA PRO A 358 11.72 -6.34 -13.47
C PRO A 358 12.26 -7.37 -12.47
N LEU A 359 12.93 -8.43 -12.92
CA LEU A 359 13.55 -9.43 -12.03
C LEU A 359 14.63 -8.80 -11.14
N VAL A 360 15.50 -7.95 -11.71
CA VAL A 360 16.56 -7.25 -10.97
C VAL A 360 15.96 -6.27 -9.97
N THR A 361 14.93 -5.51 -10.37
CA THR A 361 14.21 -4.60 -9.46
C THR A 361 13.60 -5.36 -8.28
N SER A 362 12.87 -6.45 -8.54
CA SER A 362 12.27 -7.26 -7.49
C SER A 362 13.31 -7.95 -6.59
N LEU A 363 14.43 -8.43 -7.15
CA LEU A 363 15.52 -9.02 -6.35
C LEU A 363 16.20 -7.99 -5.45
N ASN A 364 16.39 -6.76 -5.93
CA ASN A 364 16.94 -5.69 -5.10
C ASN A 364 15.99 -5.34 -3.94
N GLN A 365 14.69 -5.23 -4.19
CA GLN A 365 13.70 -5.03 -3.12
C GLN A 365 13.68 -6.21 -2.13
N ALA A 366 13.71 -7.45 -2.64
CA ALA A 366 13.75 -8.64 -1.80
C ALA A 366 15.00 -8.69 -0.90
N TYR A 367 16.16 -8.29 -1.43
CA TYR A 367 17.40 -8.19 -0.67
C TYR A 367 17.26 -7.21 0.51
N PHE A 368 16.78 -5.98 0.26
CA PHE A 368 16.58 -5.00 1.33
C PHE A 368 15.55 -5.45 2.36
N ASN A 369 14.44 -6.06 1.92
CA ASN A 369 13.42 -6.60 2.83
C ASN A 369 13.96 -7.76 3.68
N LEU A 370 14.82 -8.61 3.11
CA LEU A 370 15.53 -9.66 3.85
C LEU A 370 16.50 -9.09 4.87
N GLU A 371 17.28 -8.08 4.51
CA GLU A 371 18.20 -7.39 5.42
C GLU A 371 17.42 -6.74 6.58
N LYS A 372 16.33 -6.02 6.28
CA LYS A 372 15.42 -5.45 7.30
C LYS A 372 14.85 -6.54 8.21
N TYR A 373 14.33 -7.63 7.64
CA TYR A 373 13.80 -8.74 8.43
C TYR A 373 14.85 -9.35 9.38
N ILE A 374 16.06 -9.59 8.88
CA ILE A 374 17.16 -10.13 9.68
C ILE A 374 17.51 -9.15 10.81
N TYR A 375 17.64 -7.86 10.49
CA TYR A 375 17.94 -6.81 11.47
C TYR A 375 16.85 -6.70 12.54
N THR A 376 15.58 -6.57 12.14
CA THR A 376 14.44 -6.52 13.07
C THR A 376 14.36 -7.75 13.95
N LYS A 377 14.62 -8.95 13.40
CA LYS A 377 14.64 -10.19 14.18
C LYS A 377 15.79 -10.22 15.18
N GLN A 378 16.96 -9.70 14.82
CA GLN A 378 18.12 -9.63 15.70
C GLN A 378 17.92 -8.65 16.86
N HIS A 379 17.19 -7.55 16.61
CA HIS A 379 16.93 -6.48 17.58
C HIS A 379 15.49 -6.50 18.14
N TYR A 380 14.78 -7.63 18.06
CA TYR A 380 13.34 -7.72 18.35
C TYR A 380 12.95 -7.14 19.73
N GLN A 381 13.76 -7.38 20.76
CA GLN A 381 13.50 -6.85 22.12
C GLN A 381 13.59 -5.33 22.17
N GLU A 382 14.60 -4.74 21.51
CA GLU A 382 14.75 -3.29 21.40
C GLU A 382 13.58 -2.65 20.62
N TYR A 383 12.98 -3.41 19.70
CA TYR A 383 11.84 -3.00 18.90
C TYR A 383 10.49 -3.11 19.60
N THR A 384 10.26 -4.14 20.41
CA THR A 384 9.01 -4.26 21.18
C THR A 384 8.84 -3.08 22.11
N ASP A 385 9.94 -2.59 22.66
CA ASP A 385 9.99 -1.50 23.61
C ASP A 385 9.78 -0.12 22.94
N TYR A 386 10.19 0.03 21.67
CA TYR A 386 9.90 1.21 20.85
C TYR A 386 8.37 1.40 20.62
N TYR A 387 7.64 0.30 20.38
CA TYR A 387 6.19 0.37 20.16
C TYR A 387 5.41 0.76 21.44
N THR A 388 5.95 0.49 22.63
CA THR A 388 5.36 0.88 23.91
C THR A 388 5.31 2.41 24.07
N PHE A 389 6.26 3.15 23.50
CA PHE A 389 6.27 4.62 23.56
C PHE A 389 5.15 5.28 22.74
N ALA A 390 4.74 4.66 21.62
CA ALA A 390 3.74 5.22 20.71
C ALA A 390 2.30 5.18 21.27
N TYR A 391 2.04 4.35 22.30
CA TYR A 391 0.73 4.13 22.91
C TYR A 391 0.80 4.18 24.43
N PHE A 392 1.47 5.20 24.97
CA PHE A 392 1.63 5.37 26.40
C PHE A 392 0.41 6.04 27.04
N GLU A 393 -0.32 5.31 27.88
CA GLU A 393 -1.37 5.84 28.76
C GLU A 393 -0.89 5.87 30.21
N GLY A 394 -0.24 6.97 30.60
CA GLY A 394 0.19 7.18 31.97
C GLY A 394 0.50 8.66 32.23
N ASN A 395 1.03 8.95 33.40
CA ASN A 395 1.39 10.32 33.74
C ASN A 395 2.75 10.72 33.12
N LYS A 396 3.08 12.01 33.19
CA LYS A 396 4.30 12.57 32.60
C LYS A 396 5.59 11.94 33.12
N GLU A 397 5.64 11.58 34.41
CA GLU A 397 6.83 11.00 35.04
C GLU A 397 7.07 9.57 34.54
N GLU A 398 5.99 8.79 34.41
CA GLU A 398 6.02 7.45 33.85
C GLU A 398 6.41 7.47 32.36
N LEU A 399 5.92 8.46 31.58
CA LEU A 399 6.32 8.63 30.17
C LEU A 399 7.82 8.91 30.05
N GLU A 400 8.35 9.78 30.91
CA GLU A 400 9.77 10.11 30.92
C GLU A 400 10.62 8.89 31.32
N GLU A 401 10.18 8.10 32.29
CA GLU A 401 10.87 6.85 32.66
C GLU A 401 10.92 5.87 31.48
N VAL A 402 9.78 5.66 30.80
CA VAL A 402 9.70 4.84 29.58
C VAL A 402 10.58 5.42 28.47
N PHE A 403 10.61 6.74 28.29
CA PHE A 403 11.43 7.41 27.28
C PHE A 403 12.94 7.23 27.50
N GLN A 404 13.40 7.26 28.75
CA GLN A 404 14.82 7.07 29.07
C GLN A 404 15.27 5.61 28.96
N GLN A 405 14.38 4.67 29.26
CA GLN A 405 14.70 3.24 29.24
C GLN A 405 14.67 2.64 27.83
N ASN A 406 13.86 3.19 26.95
CA ASN A 406 13.57 2.63 25.62
C ASN A 406 14.18 3.46 24.49
N ILE A 407 14.34 2.87 23.31
CA ILE A 407 14.84 3.56 22.13
C ILE A 407 13.74 4.49 21.58
N TYR A 408 14.10 5.75 21.27
CA TYR A 408 13.29 6.63 20.43
C TYR A 408 14.08 6.99 19.17
N PHE A 409 13.39 6.96 18.03
CA PHE A 409 13.95 7.07 16.70
C PHE A 409 12.88 7.51 15.70
N ASP A 410 13.14 8.58 14.96
CA ASP A 410 12.25 9.07 13.90
C ASP A 410 13.07 9.53 12.68
N MET A 411 12.76 8.93 11.52
CA MET A 411 13.27 9.31 10.21
C MET A 411 12.16 9.82 9.28
N SER A 412 10.97 10.09 9.82
CA SER A 412 9.81 10.49 9.04
C SER A 412 10.11 11.73 8.21
N ASP A 413 10.75 12.76 8.76
CA ASP A 413 11.13 13.95 7.99
C ASP A 413 12.09 13.66 6.84
N TYR A 414 13.04 12.73 7.02
CA TYR A 414 13.88 12.29 5.91
C TYR A 414 13.05 11.59 4.83
N ASN A 415 12.14 10.70 5.24
CA ASN A 415 11.25 9.99 4.32
C ASN A 415 10.31 10.97 3.59
N TYR A 416 9.68 11.91 4.29
CA TYR A 416 8.65 12.78 3.75
C TYR A 416 9.20 14.03 3.04
N ALA A 417 10.32 14.58 3.51
CA ALA A 417 10.86 15.86 3.05
C ALA A 417 12.18 15.75 2.28
N SER A 418 12.94 14.65 2.36
CA SER A 418 14.27 14.56 1.72
C SER A 418 14.37 13.62 0.51
N ASP A 419 13.48 12.63 0.38
CA ASP A 419 13.43 11.74 -0.80
C ASP A 419 12.34 12.20 -1.79
N ILE A 420 12.76 12.61 -3.00
CA ILE A 420 11.89 13.08 -4.08
C ILE A 420 10.88 12.00 -4.52
N ASN A 421 11.19 10.72 -4.33
CA ASN A 421 10.28 9.63 -4.67
C ASN A 421 9.18 9.48 -3.62
N ALA A 422 9.48 9.71 -2.34
CA ALA A 422 8.49 9.63 -1.28
C ALA A 422 7.49 10.81 -1.33
N TYR A 423 7.93 12.00 -1.75
CA TYR A 423 7.05 13.13 -2.10
C TYR A 423 6.01 12.77 -3.18
N ALA A 424 6.41 11.96 -4.17
CA ALA A 424 5.51 11.56 -5.26
C ALA A 424 4.42 10.57 -4.81
N TYR A 425 4.66 9.81 -3.74
CA TYR A 425 3.69 8.85 -3.19
C TYR A 425 2.71 9.45 -2.19
N THR A 426 3.03 10.59 -1.57
CA THR A 426 2.22 11.17 -0.47
C THR A 426 1.27 12.27 -0.91
N GLY A 427 1.36 12.74 -2.17
CA GLY A 427 0.46 13.75 -2.73
C GLY A 427 0.62 15.16 -2.12
N MET A 428 1.66 15.40 -1.32
CA MET A 428 1.91 16.71 -0.71
C MET A 428 2.53 17.69 -1.72
N PRO A 429 2.14 18.99 -1.68
CA PRO A 429 2.71 20.00 -2.56
C PRO A 429 4.22 20.15 -2.31
N ASN A 430 4.98 20.17 -3.40
CA ASN A 430 6.44 20.34 -3.39
C ASN A 430 6.79 21.66 -2.68
N ILE A 431 7.50 21.59 -1.54
CA ILE A 431 7.98 22.80 -0.85
C ILE A 431 9.23 23.27 -1.58
N GLU A 432 9.01 23.93 -2.73
CA GLU A 432 10.05 24.70 -3.41
C GLU A 432 10.59 25.73 -2.42
N ASN A 433 11.81 25.51 -1.88
CA ASN A 433 12.72 26.46 -1.19
C ASN A 433 13.32 26.00 0.16
N THR A 434 13.18 24.74 0.57
CA THR A 434 14.00 24.21 1.68
C THR A 434 15.17 23.38 1.14
N GLU A 435 16.38 23.63 1.65
CA GLU A 435 17.53 22.81 1.32
C GLU A 435 17.35 21.47 2.07
N ASN A 436 16.98 20.41 1.35
CA ASN A 436 16.72 19.10 1.95
C ASN A 436 17.98 18.52 2.61
N LEU A 437 18.05 18.64 3.94
CA LEU A 437 19.12 18.06 4.75
C LEU A 437 18.63 16.74 5.36
N PRO A 438 19.46 15.68 5.36
CA PRO A 438 19.07 14.44 5.99
C PRO A 438 19.16 14.56 7.50
N ILE A 439 18.00 14.77 8.14
CA ILE A 439 17.87 14.92 9.59
C ILE A 439 17.16 13.68 10.15
N ILE A 440 17.64 13.17 11.28
CA ILE A 440 17.00 12.10 12.05
C ILE A 440 16.85 12.55 13.51
N TYR A 441 15.76 12.12 14.16
CA TYR A 441 15.50 12.43 15.57
C TYR A 441 15.62 11.18 16.42
N VAL A 442 16.33 11.27 17.53
CA VAL A 442 16.65 10.12 18.37
C VAL A 442 16.72 10.52 19.83
N ASN A 443 16.68 9.55 20.74
CA ASN A 443 17.07 9.77 22.13
C ASN A 443 18.48 9.24 22.42
N LYS A 444 18.95 9.42 23.66
CA LYS A 444 20.26 8.92 24.10
C LYS A 444 20.36 7.40 24.01
N LYS A 445 19.28 6.69 24.37
CA LYS A 445 19.25 5.23 24.40
C LYS A 445 19.61 4.63 23.04
N TYR A 446 19.09 5.22 21.96
CA TYR A 446 19.43 4.85 20.58
C TYR A 446 20.94 4.94 20.27
N LEU A 447 21.62 5.91 20.86
CA LEU A 447 23.01 6.25 20.55
C LEU A 447 24.04 5.51 21.41
N GLU A 448 23.63 4.69 22.39
CA GLU A 448 24.55 3.98 23.30
C GLU A 448 25.60 3.11 22.56
N ASN A 449 25.25 2.61 21.38
CA ASN A 449 26.13 1.78 20.55
C ASN A 449 26.95 2.57 19.53
N TYR A 450 26.83 3.89 19.51
CA TYR A 450 27.52 4.77 18.57
C TYR A 450 28.65 5.52 19.25
N HIS A 451 29.77 5.66 18.55
CA HIS A 451 30.93 6.40 19.01
C HIS A 451 31.16 7.62 18.13
N PHE A 452 31.07 8.81 18.72
CA PHE A 452 31.22 10.07 18.00
C PHE A 452 32.47 10.82 18.46
N VAL A 453 33.16 11.43 17.50
CA VAL A 453 34.32 12.27 17.73
C VAL A 453 34.12 13.63 17.08
N ASP A 454 34.56 14.68 17.77
CA ASP A 454 34.60 16.02 17.22
C ASP A 454 35.63 16.14 16.07
N ASN A 455 35.68 17.30 15.42
CA ASN A 455 36.63 17.57 14.35
C ASN A 455 38.12 17.46 14.77
N ASP A 456 38.42 17.55 16.06
CA ASP A 456 39.75 17.52 16.66
C ASP A 456 40.14 16.13 17.24
N ASN A 457 39.27 15.11 17.10
CA ASN A 457 39.37 13.76 17.69
C ASN A 457 39.14 13.67 19.20
N HIS A 458 38.37 14.58 19.81
CA HIS A 458 37.87 14.36 21.16
C HIS A 458 36.56 13.57 21.13
N ASP A 459 36.45 12.62 22.04
CA ASP A 459 35.25 11.80 22.22
C ASP A 459 34.07 12.65 22.72
N ILE A 460 32.91 12.45 22.12
CA ILE A 460 31.65 13.07 22.54
C ILE A 460 30.89 12.08 23.42
N ASP A 461 30.74 12.45 24.69
CA ASP A 461 30.01 11.65 25.68
C ASP A 461 28.51 11.97 25.64
N ILE A 462 27.75 11.10 24.98
CA ILE A 462 26.29 11.24 24.80
C ILE A 462 25.54 11.29 26.13
N ASN A 463 26.06 10.65 27.19
CA ASN A 463 25.39 10.61 28.49
C ASN A 463 25.37 11.98 29.19
N LYS A 464 26.26 12.90 28.81
CA LYS A 464 26.35 14.26 29.39
C LYS A 464 25.43 15.28 28.72
N ILE A 465 24.74 14.91 27.66
CA ILE A 465 23.79 15.78 26.96
C ILE A 465 22.55 15.93 27.84
N ASN A 466 22.19 17.12 28.30
CA ASN A 466 20.98 17.30 29.14
C ASN A 466 19.86 18.08 28.44
N ASP A 467 20.17 18.69 27.29
CA ASP A 467 19.24 19.50 26.50
C ASP A 467 19.21 19.01 25.05
N GLN A 468 18.25 19.49 24.25
CA GLN A 468 18.18 19.22 22.81
C GLN A 468 19.53 19.55 22.14
N THR A 469 20.16 18.54 21.53
CA THR A 469 21.51 18.64 20.95
C THR A 469 21.51 18.13 19.52
N ILE A 470 22.23 18.80 18.64
CA ILE A 470 22.29 18.51 17.21
C ILE A 470 23.72 18.11 16.84
N LEU A 471 23.94 16.86 16.43
CA LEU A 471 25.22 16.40 15.90
C LEU A 471 25.28 16.64 14.39
N VAL A 472 26.24 17.46 13.96
CA VAL A 472 26.38 17.87 12.55
C VAL A 472 27.66 17.29 11.96
N PRO A 473 27.56 16.32 11.02
CA PRO A 473 28.72 15.71 10.40
C PRO A 473 29.42 16.72 9.47
N LYS A 474 30.71 16.49 9.23
CA LYS A 474 31.59 17.40 8.48
C LYS A 474 31.02 17.88 7.14
N LYS A 475 30.27 17.04 6.43
CA LYS A 475 29.65 17.38 5.14
C LYS A 475 28.55 18.45 5.21
N TYR A 476 27.94 18.68 6.37
CA TYR A 476 26.81 19.61 6.54
C TYR A 476 27.14 20.86 7.38
N GLN A 477 28.38 21.02 7.84
CA GLN A 477 28.78 22.14 8.71
C GLN A 477 28.61 23.54 8.08
N ASN A 478 28.55 23.63 6.74
CA ASN A 478 28.35 24.88 6.01
C ASN A 478 26.90 25.09 5.55
N LYS A 479 25.97 24.23 5.98
CA LYS A 479 24.56 24.29 5.61
C LYS A 479 23.76 24.99 6.69
N GLN A 480 22.69 25.65 6.30
CA GLN A 480 21.77 26.26 7.26
C GLN A 480 20.89 25.17 7.87
N ILE A 481 20.99 24.99 9.19
CA ILE A 481 20.18 24.02 9.94
C ILE A 481 19.06 24.80 10.61
N HIS A 482 17.82 24.38 10.39
CA HIS A 482 16.62 25.06 10.89
C HIS A 482 16.10 24.48 12.23
N GLU A 483 16.82 23.51 12.80
CA GLU A 483 16.53 22.89 14.10
C GLU A 483 16.98 23.75 15.28
N THR A 484 16.21 23.74 16.36
CA THR A 484 16.57 24.39 17.62
C THR A 484 17.39 23.46 18.49
N GLY A 485 18.45 23.96 19.13
CA GLY A 485 19.26 23.16 20.07
C GLY A 485 20.75 23.51 20.04
N THR A 486 21.52 22.81 20.87
CA THR A 486 22.97 22.99 20.94
C THR A 486 23.65 22.21 19.81
N ILE A 487 24.35 22.92 18.92
CA ILE A 487 25.05 22.29 17.78
C ILE A 487 26.43 21.79 18.22
N ILE A 488 26.73 20.52 17.94
CA ILE A 488 28.05 19.91 18.09
C ILE A 488 28.51 19.40 16.73
N ASN A 489 29.67 19.89 16.28
CA ASN A 489 30.28 19.49 15.02
C ASN A 489 31.07 18.19 15.18
N VAL A 490 30.73 17.17 14.40
CA VAL A 490 31.35 15.84 14.48
C VAL A 490 32.00 15.46 13.15
N LYS A 491 32.98 14.54 13.17
CA LYS A 491 33.62 14.07 11.93
C LYS A 491 32.66 13.33 11.03
N ASN A 492 31.94 12.36 11.60
CA ASN A 492 30.90 11.59 10.96
C ASN A 492 29.82 11.24 11.99
N THR A 493 28.65 10.91 11.48
CA THR A 493 27.52 10.42 12.26
C THR A 493 27.22 8.97 11.98
N HIS A 494 28.04 8.26 11.20
CA HIS A 494 27.83 6.87 10.77
C HIS A 494 26.57 6.67 9.92
N LYS A 495 26.34 5.41 9.53
CA LYS A 495 25.15 4.97 8.81
C LYS A 495 24.04 4.62 9.80
N HIS A 496 22.84 5.10 9.54
CA HIS A 496 21.64 4.79 10.31
C HIS A 496 20.60 4.12 9.42
N TYR A 497 20.00 3.04 9.92
CA TYR A 497 18.96 2.29 9.21
C TYR A 497 17.59 2.78 9.66
N ASN A 498 16.64 2.84 8.73
CA ASN A 498 15.25 3.12 9.09
C ASN A 498 14.70 1.96 9.91
N LEU A 499 14.47 2.22 11.19
CA LEU A 499 13.96 1.25 12.13
C LEU A 499 12.41 1.17 12.11
N ASN A 500 11.72 2.09 11.43
CA ASN A 500 10.26 2.05 11.36
C ASN A 500 9.77 0.87 10.51
N LEU A 501 9.04 -0.07 11.12
CA LEU A 501 8.57 -1.28 10.44
C LEU A 501 7.51 -0.98 9.36
N ARG A 502 6.73 0.10 9.51
CA ARG A 502 5.68 0.52 8.58
C ARG A 502 6.21 1.23 7.33
N GLN A 503 7.48 1.66 7.34
CA GLN A 503 8.10 2.35 6.21
C GLN A 503 9.00 1.43 5.38
N SER A 504 9.30 1.83 4.14
CA SER A 504 10.26 1.14 3.28
C SER A 504 11.62 0.98 3.97
N ALA A 505 12.30 -0.14 3.68
CA ALA A 505 13.66 -0.36 4.14
C ALA A 505 14.62 0.61 3.42
N TYR A 506 15.25 1.51 4.15
CA TYR A 506 16.31 2.38 3.64
C TYR A 506 17.31 2.71 4.76
N TYR A 507 18.42 3.31 4.38
CA TYR A 507 19.41 3.83 5.32
C TYR A 507 19.76 5.27 4.93
N VAL A 508 20.22 6.02 5.92
CA VAL A 508 20.75 7.36 5.76
C VAL A 508 22.23 7.32 6.12
N ASP A 509 23.07 7.72 5.18
CA ASP A 509 24.51 7.76 5.40
C ASP A 509 24.88 9.12 5.99
N GLU A 510 25.49 9.11 7.17
CA GLU A 510 25.92 10.29 7.92
C GLU A 510 24.86 11.41 8.01
N PRO A 511 23.67 11.19 8.56
CA PRO A 511 22.66 12.25 8.75
C PRO A 511 23.08 13.29 9.80
N ILE A 512 22.40 14.43 9.82
CA ILE A 512 22.35 15.30 10.99
C ILE A 512 21.48 14.61 12.05
N ILE A 513 21.95 14.50 13.29
CA ILE A 513 21.23 13.81 14.37
C ILE A 513 20.73 14.83 15.37
N VAL A 514 19.41 14.91 15.57
CA VAL A 514 18.77 15.67 16.64
C VAL A 514 18.50 14.74 17.82
N ILE A 515 19.07 15.06 18.98
CA ILE A 515 19.01 14.25 20.19
C ILE A 515 18.06 14.92 21.17
N TYR A 516 16.98 14.21 21.51
CA TYR A 516 16.07 14.59 22.58
C TYR A 516 16.51 13.96 23.90
N ALA A 517 16.79 14.81 24.88
CA ALA A 517 17.18 14.39 26.22
C ALA A 517 15.97 14.04 27.10
N HIS A 518 14.77 14.54 26.80
CA HIS A 518 13.52 14.33 27.54
C HIS A 518 12.33 14.17 26.59
N SER A 519 11.25 13.51 27.03
CA SER A 519 10.05 13.25 26.21
C SER A 519 9.29 14.52 25.80
N ASP A 520 9.38 15.58 26.62
CA ASP A 520 8.67 16.84 26.41
C ASP A 520 9.01 17.51 25.07
N TRP A 521 10.22 17.29 24.57
CA TRP A 521 10.71 17.89 23.34
C TRP A 521 10.10 17.28 22.08
N ILE A 522 9.48 16.10 22.20
CA ILE A 522 8.78 15.44 21.09
C ILE A 522 7.42 16.10 20.85
N SER A 523 6.76 16.56 21.92
CA SER A 523 5.41 17.16 21.87
C SER A 523 5.37 18.62 21.40
N ALA A 524 6.52 19.31 21.37
CA ALA A 524 6.61 20.71 21.00
C ALA A 524 6.57 20.96 19.48
N ASN A 525 6.78 19.90 18.67
CA ASN A 525 6.89 19.97 17.21
C ASN A 525 5.90 19.05 16.46
N SER A 526 4.95 18.40 17.14
CA SER A 526 3.92 17.53 16.53
C SER A 526 2.59 18.24 16.29
#